data_AF-A0A7J4F809-F1
#
_entry.id   AF-A0A7J4F809-F1
#
_cell.length_a   1.000
_cell.length_b   1.000
_cell.length_c   1.000
_cell.angle_alpha   90.00
_cell.angle_beta   90.00
_cell.angle_gamma   90.00
#
_symmetry.space_group_name_H-M   'P 1'
#
loop_
_entity.id
_entity.type
_entity.pdbx_description
1 polymer ?
#
loop_
_entity_poly.entity_id
_entity_poly.type
_entity_poly.pdbx_seq_one_letter_code
_entity_poly.pdbx_strand_id
1 'polypeptide(L)'
;MMPVGSPMTEGNLDGLRQASVGIAGAGGLGSHVAMALARAGVGRLVVVDYDLVEERNLSRQCYFIDQVGMPKVEALRRNVERAAPGVTVETHQTILTEGEMIGPFADVDMVVEALDDAATKARFIEEVMTGLPGTPIVAASGVGGWGGSERIRLRQTGSLHLVEDPQGRSCEEVI
;
A
#
# COMPACT_ATOMS: atom_id res chain seq x y z
N MET A 1 -2.09 17.97 -23.04
CA MET A 1 -1.25 18.50 -21.94
C MET A 1 -2.12 18.50 -20.70
N MET A 2 -1.90 17.55 -19.78
CA MET A 2 -2.62 17.61 -18.49
C MET A 2 -2.17 18.88 -17.76
N PRO A 3 -3.09 19.63 -17.11
CA PRO A 3 -2.70 20.81 -16.37
C PRO A 3 -1.68 20.41 -15.31
N VAL A 4 -0.58 21.16 -15.24
CA VAL A 4 0.33 21.11 -14.09
C VAL A 4 -0.53 21.34 -12.85
N GLY A 5 -0.55 20.37 -11.94
CA GLY A 5 -1.40 20.43 -10.75
C GLY A 5 -1.15 21.71 -9.96
N SER A 6 -2.22 22.25 -9.35
CA SER A 6 -2.11 23.42 -8.47
C SER A 6 -1.04 23.18 -7.39
N PRO A 7 -0.27 24.21 -7.00
CA PRO A 7 0.71 24.07 -5.92
C PRO A 7 0.05 23.58 -4.64
N MET A 8 0.81 22.83 -3.81
CA MET A 8 0.32 22.43 -2.49
C MET A 8 0.05 23.68 -1.64
N THR A 9 -1.16 23.77 -1.10
CA THR A 9 -1.59 24.81 -0.18
C THR A 9 -1.62 24.27 1.24
N GLU A 10 -1.64 25.15 2.24
CA GLU A 10 -1.84 24.74 3.64
C GLU A 10 -3.14 23.94 3.82
N GLY A 11 -4.23 24.31 3.15
CA GLY A 11 -5.49 23.55 3.19
C GLY A 11 -5.37 22.12 2.66
N ASN A 12 -4.58 21.89 1.60
CA ASN A 12 -4.35 20.54 1.08
C ASN A 12 -3.46 19.71 2.03
N LEU A 13 -2.51 20.36 2.72
CA LEU A 13 -1.66 19.72 3.72
C LEU A 13 -2.45 19.33 4.97
N ASP A 14 -3.37 20.18 5.42
CA ASP A 14 -4.23 19.89 6.57
C ASP A 14 -5.19 18.74 6.27
N GLY A 15 -5.70 18.65 5.03
CA GLY A 15 -6.45 17.49 4.56
C GLY A 15 -5.64 16.19 4.65
N LEU A 16 -4.38 16.19 4.19
CA LEU A 16 -3.51 15.02 4.30
C LEU A 16 -3.24 14.62 5.76
N ARG A 17 -2.99 15.58 6.64
CA ARG A 17 -2.74 15.33 8.06
C ARG A 17 -3.94 14.75 8.81
N GLN A 18 -5.14 14.95 8.30
CA GLN A 18 -6.36 14.35 8.84
C GLN A 18 -6.70 13.01 8.18
N ALA A 19 -6.11 12.72 7.01
CA ALA A 19 -6.38 11.50 6.28
C ALA A 19 -5.72 10.27 6.91
N SER A 20 -6.37 9.14 6.69
CA SER A 20 -5.97 7.81 7.14
C SER A 20 -5.94 6.84 5.96
N VAL A 21 -4.87 6.03 5.87
CA VAL A 21 -4.70 5.07 4.76
C VAL A 21 -4.41 3.67 5.31
N GLY A 22 -5.24 2.72 4.91
CA GLY A 22 -5.00 1.29 5.12
C GLY A 22 -4.06 0.73 4.05
N ILE A 23 -3.11 -0.12 4.44
CA ILE A 23 -2.16 -0.78 3.54
C ILE A 23 -2.19 -2.28 3.84
N ALA A 24 -2.72 -3.06 2.91
CA ALA A 24 -2.73 -4.52 2.95
C ALA A 24 -1.47 -5.07 2.28
N GLY A 25 -0.50 -5.50 3.08
CA GLY A 25 0.82 -5.95 2.68
C GLY A 25 1.90 -4.90 2.93
N ALA A 26 3.01 -5.31 3.53
CA ALA A 26 4.19 -4.52 3.85
C ALA A 26 5.42 -4.97 3.04
N GLY A 27 5.19 -5.60 1.88
CA GLY A 27 6.24 -6.01 0.94
C GLY A 27 6.85 -4.84 0.16
N GLY A 28 7.34 -5.11 -1.06
CA GLY A 28 7.98 -4.09 -1.92
C GLY A 28 7.11 -2.87 -2.18
N LEU A 29 5.88 -3.09 -2.64
CA LEU A 29 4.95 -2.00 -2.90
C LEU A 29 4.49 -1.32 -1.60
N GLY A 30 3.99 -2.10 -0.65
CA GLY A 30 3.41 -1.57 0.59
C GLY A 30 4.38 -0.76 1.44
N SER A 31 5.63 -1.24 1.60
CA SER A 31 6.65 -0.50 2.36
C SER A 31 7.03 0.84 1.70
N HIS A 32 7.13 0.89 0.36
CA HIS A 32 7.38 2.14 -0.37
C HIS A 32 6.18 3.09 -0.30
N VAL A 33 4.96 2.57 -0.42
CA VAL A 33 3.73 3.37 -0.28
C VAL A 33 3.65 3.99 1.11
N ALA A 34 3.86 3.21 2.17
CA ALA A 34 3.84 3.70 3.54
C ALA A 34 4.85 4.83 3.75
N MET A 35 6.09 4.66 3.29
CA MET A 35 7.13 5.68 3.41
C MET A 35 6.83 6.94 2.58
N ALA A 36 6.25 6.78 1.38
CA ALA A 36 5.88 7.90 0.52
C ALA A 36 4.73 8.72 1.14
N LEU A 37 3.67 8.05 1.60
CA LEU A 37 2.52 8.68 2.25
C LEU A 37 2.92 9.37 3.56
N ALA A 38 3.75 8.71 4.37
CA ALA A 38 4.28 9.29 5.61
C ALA A 38 5.04 10.60 5.34
N ARG A 39 5.93 10.60 4.34
CA ARG A 39 6.68 11.80 3.93
C ARG A 39 5.82 12.88 3.30
N ALA A 40 4.70 12.51 2.67
CA ALA A 40 3.71 13.46 2.18
C ALA A 40 2.90 14.11 3.31
N GLY A 41 2.95 13.56 4.52
CA GLY A 41 2.28 14.11 5.71
C GLY A 41 0.89 13.53 5.97
N VAL A 42 0.62 12.29 5.54
CA VAL A 42 -0.62 11.59 5.91
C VAL A 42 -0.73 11.47 7.44
N GLY A 43 -1.91 11.63 8.01
CA GLY A 43 -2.11 11.59 9.46
C GLY A 43 -1.92 10.21 10.07
N ARG A 44 -2.56 9.21 9.48
CA ARG A 44 -2.59 7.83 10.00
C ARG A 44 -2.35 6.80 8.91
N LEU A 45 -1.57 5.78 9.24
CA LEU A 45 -1.38 4.56 8.45
C LEU A 45 -1.86 3.36 9.27
N VAL A 46 -2.62 2.47 8.64
CA VAL A 46 -2.95 1.15 9.19
C VAL A 46 -2.30 0.10 8.30
N VAL A 47 -1.34 -0.65 8.82
CA VAL A 47 -0.55 -1.61 8.03
C VAL A 47 -0.82 -3.02 8.50
N VAL A 48 -1.20 -3.90 7.57
CA VAL A 48 -1.43 -5.32 7.83
C VAL A 48 -0.45 -6.16 7.02
N ASP A 49 0.36 -6.97 7.69
CA ASP A 49 1.26 -7.96 7.07
C ASP A 49 1.68 -8.96 8.15
N TYR A 50 1.82 -10.24 7.80
CA TYR A 50 2.14 -11.29 8.77
C TYR A 50 3.62 -11.69 8.77
N ASP A 51 4.38 -11.32 7.74
CA ASP A 51 5.74 -11.78 7.52
C ASP A 51 6.75 -11.12 8.46
N LEU A 52 7.91 -11.78 8.56
CA LEU A 52 9.12 -11.21 9.13
C LEU A 52 9.99 -10.60 8.01
N VAL A 53 10.85 -9.66 8.39
CA VAL A 53 11.89 -9.13 7.50
C VAL A 53 12.95 -10.20 7.27
N GLU A 54 13.23 -10.49 6.00
CA GLU A 54 14.30 -11.38 5.57
C GLU A 54 15.38 -10.62 4.79
N GLU A 55 16.62 -11.13 4.75
CA GLU A 55 17.72 -10.50 4.01
C GLU A 55 17.38 -10.22 2.53
N ARG A 56 16.66 -11.15 1.88
CA ARG A 56 16.20 -11.00 0.48
C ARG A 56 15.26 -9.80 0.27
N ASN A 57 14.65 -9.27 1.33
CA ASN A 57 13.76 -8.12 1.25
C ASN A 57 14.53 -6.80 1.13
N LEU A 58 15.76 -6.73 1.66
CA LEU A 58 16.52 -5.48 1.79
C LEU A 58 16.87 -4.82 0.45
N SER A 59 16.87 -5.57 -0.65
CA SER A 59 17.16 -5.06 -2.00
C SER A 59 16.03 -4.24 -2.62
N ARG A 60 14.80 -4.37 -2.10
CA ARG A 60 13.59 -3.82 -2.76
C ARG A 60 12.47 -3.38 -1.81
N GLN A 61 12.65 -3.49 -0.50
CA GLN A 61 11.68 -3.12 0.51
C GLN A 61 12.33 -2.12 1.48
N CYS A 62 11.54 -1.25 2.12
CA CYS A 62 12.07 -0.21 2.99
C CYS A 62 12.44 -0.74 4.39
N TYR A 63 13.40 -1.68 4.46
CA TYR A 63 13.91 -2.29 5.68
C TYR A 63 15.44 -2.19 5.78
N PHE A 64 15.96 -2.29 7.01
CA PHE A 64 17.39 -2.24 7.31
C PHE A 64 17.91 -3.60 7.78
N ILE A 65 19.24 -3.79 7.68
CA ILE A 65 19.90 -5.06 8.03
C ILE A 65 19.69 -5.46 9.50
N ASP A 66 19.63 -4.48 10.40
CA ASP A 66 19.40 -4.68 11.84
C ASP A 66 17.93 -5.02 12.17
N GLN A 67 17.05 -5.02 11.16
CA GLN A 67 15.64 -5.36 11.30
C GLN A 67 15.33 -6.79 10.84
N VAL A 68 16.30 -7.54 10.32
CA VAL A 68 16.10 -8.94 9.92
C VAL A 68 15.58 -9.76 11.11
N GLY A 69 14.50 -10.52 10.89
CA GLY A 69 13.78 -11.28 11.91
C GLY A 69 12.68 -10.51 12.65
N MET A 70 12.57 -9.19 12.45
CA MET A 70 11.47 -8.38 13.01
C MET A 70 10.19 -8.56 12.18
N PRO A 71 8.99 -8.49 12.78
CA PRO A 71 7.76 -8.35 12.01
C PRO A 71 7.85 -7.16 11.04
N LYS A 72 7.48 -7.37 9.78
CA LYS A 72 7.55 -6.32 8.74
C LYS A 72 6.79 -5.06 9.16
N VAL A 73 5.57 -5.22 9.69
CA VAL A 73 4.74 -4.12 10.16
C VAL A 73 5.43 -3.29 11.26
N GLU A 74 6.13 -3.94 12.17
CA GLU A 74 6.85 -3.29 13.28
C GLU A 74 8.12 -2.58 12.79
N ALA A 75 8.88 -3.23 11.91
CA ALA A 75 10.05 -2.62 11.28
C ALA A 75 9.65 -1.37 10.46
N LEU A 76 8.54 -1.46 9.72
CA LEU A 76 8.01 -0.37 8.92
C LEU A 76 7.52 0.79 9.78
N ARG A 77 6.80 0.50 10.88
CA ARG A 77 6.39 1.51 11.87
C ARG A 77 7.60 2.30 12.37
N ARG A 78 8.67 1.63 12.81
CA ARG A 78 9.90 2.29 13.27
C ARG A 78 10.53 3.16 12.17
N ASN A 79 10.51 2.69 10.93
CA ASN A 79 11.07 3.43 9.80
C ASN A 79 10.25 4.68 9.47
N VAL A 80 8.92 4.60 9.54
CA VAL A 80 8.01 5.73 9.40
C VAL A 80 8.22 6.74 10.53
N GLU A 81 8.22 6.31 11.79
CA GLU A 81 8.42 7.19 12.95
C GLU A 81 9.73 7.98 12.88
N ARG A 82 10.80 7.35 12.38
CA ARG A 82 12.10 8.02 12.15
C ARG A 82 12.05 9.04 11.02
N ALA A 83 11.25 8.81 9.98
CA ALA A 83 11.19 9.67 8.80
C ALA A 83 10.15 10.80 8.92
N ALA A 84 9.05 10.54 9.60
CA ALA A 84 7.89 11.41 9.72
C ALA A 84 7.19 11.17 11.07
N PRO A 85 7.74 11.73 12.18
CA PRO A 85 7.25 11.45 13.54
C PRO A 85 5.83 11.97 13.83
N GLY A 86 5.25 12.78 12.95
CA GLY A 86 3.86 13.25 13.07
C GLY A 86 2.82 12.25 12.53
N VAL A 87 3.26 11.15 11.92
CA VAL A 87 2.38 10.12 11.34
C VAL A 87 2.10 9.05 12.40
N THR A 88 0.82 8.77 12.64
CA THR A 88 0.43 7.63 13.49
C THR A 88 0.46 6.36 12.65
N VAL A 89 1.13 5.32 13.13
CA VAL A 89 1.17 4.02 12.43
C VAL A 89 0.60 2.93 13.33
N GLU A 90 -0.53 2.39 12.93
CA GLU A 90 -1.16 1.23 13.52
C GLU A 90 -0.73 -0.02 12.75
N THR A 91 -0.40 -1.09 13.46
CA THR A 91 0.17 -2.30 12.88
C THR A 91 -0.62 -3.52 13.28
N HIS A 92 -0.98 -4.37 12.32
CA HIS A 92 -1.58 -5.68 12.57
C HIS A 92 -0.69 -6.76 11.96
N GLN A 93 0.00 -7.51 12.83
CA GLN A 93 0.75 -8.68 12.40
C GLN A 93 -0.19 -9.89 12.26
N THR A 94 -0.98 -9.93 11.20
CA THR A 94 -1.96 -10.99 10.95
C THR A 94 -2.08 -11.32 9.48
N ILE A 95 -2.52 -12.55 9.20
CA ILE A 95 -2.95 -12.96 7.86
C ILE A 95 -4.35 -12.40 7.64
N LEU A 96 -4.60 -11.84 6.45
CA LEU A 96 -5.94 -11.46 6.02
C LEU A 96 -6.68 -12.73 5.58
N THR A 97 -7.72 -13.09 6.32
CA THR A 97 -8.55 -14.27 6.05
C THR A 97 -9.84 -13.86 5.37
N GLU A 98 -10.27 -14.64 4.38
CA GLU A 98 -11.52 -14.40 3.65
C GLU A 98 -12.71 -14.23 4.60
N GLY A 99 -13.51 -13.19 4.34
CA GLY A 99 -14.68 -12.78 5.12
C GLY A 99 -14.37 -11.83 6.28
N GLU A 100 -13.11 -11.66 6.64
CA GLU A 100 -12.68 -10.82 7.76
C GLU A 100 -11.57 -9.82 7.36
N MET A 101 -11.24 -9.73 6.06
CA MET A 101 -10.05 -8.99 5.61
C MET A 101 -10.15 -7.48 5.83
N ILE A 102 -11.37 -6.95 5.88
CA ILE A 102 -11.62 -5.51 5.98
C ILE A 102 -11.64 -4.97 7.41
N GLY A 103 -11.66 -5.85 8.42
CA GLY A 103 -11.79 -5.46 9.83
C GLY A 103 -10.77 -4.39 10.26
N PRO A 104 -9.47 -4.55 9.98
CA PRO A 104 -8.45 -3.54 10.29
C PRO A 104 -8.64 -2.21 9.55
N PHE A 105 -9.41 -2.18 8.46
CA PHE A 105 -9.54 -1.03 7.57
C PHE A 105 -10.91 -0.36 7.67
N ALA A 106 -11.71 -0.69 8.68
CA ALA A 106 -13.10 -0.23 8.76
C ALA A 106 -13.25 1.31 8.89
N ASP A 107 -12.23 2.00 9.37
CA ASP A 107 -12.24 3.43 9.68
C ASP A 107 -11.20 4.25 8.91
N VAL A 108 -10.65 3.71 7.81
CA VAL A 108 -9.69 4.43 6.96
C VAL A 108 -10.37 5.16 5.81
N ASP A 109 -9.78 6.28 5.38
CA ASP A 109 -10.31 7.08 4.26
C ASP A 109 -10.02 6.45 2.89
N MET A 110 -8.99 5.60 2.80
CA MET A 110 -8.58 4.89 1.58
C MET A 110 -7.82 3.62 1.94
N VAL A 111 -7.89 2.61 1.06
CA VAL A 111 -7.09 1.39 1.16
C VAL A 111 -6.12 1.28 -0.02
N VAL A 112 -4.90 0.82 0.25
CA VAL A 112 -3.93 0.37 -0.74
C VAL A 112 -3.76 -1.13 -0.62
N GLU A 113 -4.00 -1.82 -1.72
CA GLU A 113 -3.75 -3.24 -1.84
C GLU A 113 -2.32 -3.47 -2.38
N ALA A 114 -1.52 -4.19 -1.60
CA ALA A 114 -0.12 -4.49 -1.87
C ALA A 114 0.24 -5.95 -1.49
N LEU A 115 -0.73 -6.85 -1.66
CA LEU A 115 -0.59 -8.29 -1.44
C LEU A 115 0.15 -8.94 -2.62
N ASP A 116 0.82 -10.05 -2.34
CA ASP A 116 1.76 -10.71 -3.26
C ASP A 116 1.13 -11.85 -4.07
N ASP A 117 0.07 -12.47 -3.56
CA ASP A 117 -0.68 -13.52 -4.26
C ASP A 117 -1.92 -12.99 -5.00
N ALA A 118 -2.12 -13.49 -6.23
CA ALA A 118 -3.18 -13.03 -7.12
C ALA A 118 -4.59 -13.38 -6.60
N ALA A 119 -4.77 -14.56 -5.98
CA ALA A 119 -6.07 -14.97 -5.45
C ALA A 119 -6.45 -14.12 -4.24
N THR A 120 -5.50 -13.91 -3.32
CA THR A 120 -5.70 -13.08 -2.12
C THR A 120 -5.98 -11.63 -2.49
N LYS A 121 -5.26 -11.08 -3.48
CA LYS A 121 -5.52 -9.75 -4.05
C LYS A 121 -6.95 -9.60 -4.56
N ALA A 122 -7.41 -10.54 -5.39
CA ALA A 122 -8.76 -10.49 -5.96
C ALA A 122 -9.84 -10.53 -4.88
N ARG A 123 -9.68 -11.44 -3.90
CA ARG A 123 -10.56 -11.57 -2.72
C ARG A 123 -10.60 -10.29 -1.90
N PHE A 124 -9.43 -9.72 -1.60
CA PHE A 124 -9.34 -8.48 -0.83
C PHE A 124 -10.03 -7.30 -1.51
N ILE A 125 -9.82 -7.14 -2.83
CA ILE A 125 -10.49 -6.11 -3.61
C ILE A 125 -12.01 -6.28 -3.55
N GLU A 126 -12.51 -7.51 -3.71
CA GLU A 126 -13.95 -7.81 -3.63
C GLU A 126 -14.52 -7.47 -2.25
N GLU A 127 -13.86 -7.88 -1.16
CA GLU A 127 -14.30 -7.58 0.20
C GLU A 127 -14.28 -6.09 0.51
N VAL A 128 -13.26 -5.34 0.08
CA VAL A 128 -13.23 -3.88 0.27
C VAL A 128 -14.35 -3.21 -0.51
N MET A 129 -14.54 -3.59 -1.78
CA MET A 129 -15.58 -2.98 -2.63
C MET A 129 -17.01 -3.27 -2.14
N THR A 130 -17.23 -4.41 -1.48
CA THR A 130 -18.55 -4.82 -0.98
C THR A 130 -18.79 -4.37 0.47
N GLY A 131 -17.79 -4.50 1.34
CA GLY A 131 -17.91 -4.25 2.77
C GLY A 131 -17.54 -2.84 3.22
N LEU A 132 -16.81 -2.07 2.40
CA LEU A 132 -16.46 -0.67 2.65
C LEU A 132 -16.95 0.25 1.51
N PRO A 133 -18.27 0.31 1.25
CA PRO A 133 -18.81 1.02 0.10
C PRO A 133 -18.44 2.51 0.15
N GLY A 134 -17.85 3.01 -0.93
CA GLY A 134 -17.41 4.39 -1.07
C GLY A 134 -15.97 4.66 -0.66
N THR A 135 -15.32 3.73 0.04
CA THR A 135 -13.89 3.81 0.37
C THR A 135 -13.08 3.56 -0.90
N PRO A 136 -12.25 4.50 -1.38
CA PRO A 136 -11.37 4.29 -2.50
C PRO A 136 -10.36 3.18 -2.20
N ILE A 137 -10.14 2.29 -3.16
CA ILE A 137 -9.09 1.28 -3.12
C ILE A 137 -8.13 1.48 -4.28
N VAL A 138 -6.84 1.58 -3.99
CA VAL A 138 -5.76 1.61 -4.98
C VAL A 138 -5.11 0.23 -5.03
N ALA A 139 -5.12 -0.41 -6.18
CA ALA A 139 -4.49 -1.70 -6.42
C ALA A 139 -3.47 -1.60 -7.56
N ALA A 140 -2.49 -2.50 -7.58
CA ALA A 140 -1.51 -2.58 -8.66
C ALA A 140 -1.44 -3.99 -9.26
N SER A 141 -1.32 -4.09 -10.59
CA SER A 141 -1.23 -5.39 -11.28
C SER A 141 -0.27 -5.33 -12.47
N GLY A 142 0.59 -6.34 -12.65
CA GLY A 142 1.49 -6.44 -13.80
C GLY A 142 2.63 -5.41 -13.84
N VAL A 143 2.81 -4.58 -12.80
CA VAL A 143 3.81 -3.48 -12.77
C VAL A 143 5.21 -3.90 -12.29
N GLY A 144 5.53 -5.20 -12.36
CA GLY A 144 6.83 -5.74 -11.99
C GLY A 144 7.78 -5.86 -13.18
N GLY A 145 9.09 -5.99 -12.92
CA GLY A 145 10.10 -6.23 -13.94
C GLY A 145 10.86 -4.98 -14.40
N TRP A 146 11.50 -5.06 -15.57
CA TRP A 146 12.35 -4.01 -16.13
C TRP A 146 11.81 -3.49 -17.46
N GLY A 147 11.84 -2.16 -17.63
CA GLY A 147 11.33 -1.47 -18.82
C GLY A 147 9.80 -1.37 -18.84
N GLY A 148 9.24 -0.91 -19.96
CA GLY A 148 7.79 -0.92 -20.18
C GLY A 148 6.97 0.06 -19.36
N SER A 149 7.63 0.96 -18.61
CA SER A 149 6.95 1.91 -17.72
C SER A 149 6.00 2.86 -18.47
N GLU A 150 6.22 3.06 -19.78
CA GLU A 150 5.33 3.83 -20.66
C GLU A 150 3.94 3.20 -20.86
N ARG A 151 3.78 1.90 -20.57
CA ARG A 151 2.50 1.20 -20.67
C ARG A 151 1.68 1.28 -19.38
N ILE A 152 2.31 1.65 -18.26
CA ILE A 152 1.63 1.76 -16.97
C ILE A 152 0.54 2.81 -17.09
N ARG A 153 -0.68 2.40 -16.77
CA ARG A 153 -1.87 3.25 -16.84
C ARG A 153 -2.74 3.08 -15.62
N LEU A 154 -3.54 4.11 -15.35
CA LEU A 154 -4.59 4.08 -14.36
C LEU A 154 -5.91 3.72 -15.03
N ARG A 155 -6.58 2.69 -14.51
CA ARG A 155 -7.97 2.36 -14.84
C ARG A 155 -8.82 2.52 -13.59
N GLN A 156 -9.99 3.15 -13.72
CA GLN A 156 -10.92 3.31 -12.61
C GLN A 156 -12.24 2.59 -12.89
N THR A 157 -12.74 1.83 -11.90
CA THR A 157 -14.07 1.20 -11.94
C THR A 157 -14.74 1.40 -10.57
N GLY A 158 -15.70 2.32 -10.48
CA GLY A 158 -16.27 2.69 -9.18
C GLY A 158 -15.22 3.30 -8.25
N SER A 159 -15.09 2.75 -7.04
CA SER A 159 -14.07 3.14 -6.06
C SER A 159 -12.71 2.45 -6.26
N LEU A 160 -12.59 1.51 -7.21
CA LEU A 160 -11.33 0.83 -7.53
C LEU A 160 -10.50 1.65 -8.51
N HIS A 161 -9.28 1.97 -8.11
CA HIS A 161 -8.22 2.59 -8.88
C HIS A 161 -7.11 1.56 -9.13
N LEU A 162 -7.07 1.00 -10.34
CA LEU A 162 -6.09 -0.02 -10.73
C LEU A 162 -4.94 0.61 -11.53
N VAL A 163 -3.73 0.52 -10.97
CA VAL A 163 -2.47 0.84 -11.65
C VAL A 163 -1.97 -0.43 -12.34
N GLU A 164 -2.04 -0.48 -13.66
CA GLU A 164 -1.75 -1.70 -14.43
C GLU A 164 -0.77 -1.49 -15.57
N ASP A 165 0.08 -2.50 -15.82
CA ASP A 165 0.60 -2.77 -17.17
C ASP A 165 -0.27 -3.88 -17.80
N PRO A 166 -1.06 -3.58 -18.86
CA PRO A 166 -1.93 -4.55 -19.50
C PRO A 166 -1.20 -5.69 -20.21
N GLN A 167 0.10 -5.51 -20.46
CA GLN A 167 0.98 -6.51 -21.06
C GLN A 167 1.98 -7.07 -20.04
N GLY A 168 1.88 -6.62 -18.79
CA GLY A 168 2.67 -7.10 -17.68
C GLY A 168 2.32 -8.55 -17.38
N ARG A 169 3.33 -9.41 -17.36
CA ARG A 169 3.17 -10.80 -16.97
C ARG A 169 3.17 -10.92 -15.46
N SER A 170 2.43 -11.88 -14.92
CA SER A 170 2.58 -12.21 -13.50
C SER A 170 3.98 -12.81 -13.27
N CYS A 171 4.49 -12.72 -12.03
CA CYS A 171 5.77 -13.37 -11.71
C CYS A 171 5.74 -14.89 -11.94
N GLU A 172 4.55 -15.49 -11.98
CA GLU A 172 4.32 -16.92 -12.22
C GLU A 172 4.48 -17.32 -13.69
N GLU A 173 4.35 -16.37 -14.62
CA GLU A 173 4.46 -16.61 -16.08
C GLU A 173 5.89 -16.44 -16.63
N VAL A 174 6.86 -16.14 -15.76
CA VAL A 174 8.23 -15.77 -16.13
C VAL A 174 9.27 -16.80 -15.68
N ILE A 175 8.85 -17.89 -15.02
CA ILE A 175 9.72 -19.00 -14.60
C ILE A 175 9.47 -20.23 -15.48
#